data_AF-A0A9P5JCV3-F1
#
_entry.id   AF-A0A9P5JCV3-F1
#
_cell.length_a   1.000
_cell.length_b   1.000
_cell.length_c   1.000
_cell.angle_alpha   90.00
_cell.angle_beta   90.00
_cell.angle_gamma   90.00
#
_symmetry.space_group_name_H-M   'P 1'
#
loop_
_entity.id
_entity.type
_entity.pdbx_description
1 polymer ?
#
loop_
_entity_poly.entity_id
_entity_poly.type
_entity_poly.pdbx_seq_one_letter_code
_entity_poly.pdbx_strand_id
1 'polypeptide(L)'
;MREGNFSFTSQGRASVCITAQLYDRRALDATSALPLTNSLTHLTYLTSTSPRIREILTVDGGLEALVRMLLEFCTRPPPPENPRHFYGLIPPGQDIAYRRVEAQPPPRPHFPPFSAPAAHRFSLAFQCVVNVGVRGS
;
A
#
# COMPACT_ATOMS: atom_id res chain seq x y z
N MET A 1 -21.35 -0.90 -2.39
CA MET A 1 -20.82 -1.34 -1.08
C MET A 1 -19.37 -1.74 -1.33
N ARG A 2 -18.39 -1.08 -0.69
CA ARG A 2 -16.96 -1.35 -0.91
C ARG A 2 -16.67 -2.75 -0.37
N GLU A 3 -16.23 -3.67 -1.22
CA GLU A 3 -15.82 -5.01 -0.79
C GLU A 3 -14.67 -4.89 0.22
N GLY A 4 -14.81 -5.53 1.38
CA GLY A 4 -13.79 -5.52 2.42
C GLY A 4 -12.53 -6.28 1.99
N ASN A 5 -11.40 -6.01 2.65
CA ASN A 5 -10.18 -6.79 2.42
C ASN A 5 -10.47 -8.29 2.58
N PHE A 6 -9.88 -9.12 1.74
CA PHE A 6 -10.07 -10.56 1.82
C PHE A 6 -9.53 -11.09 3.15
N SER A 7 -10.41 -11.60 4.01
CA SER A 7 -10.02 -12.24 5.27
C SER A 7 -9.35 -13.58 5.01
N PHE A 8 -8.26 -13.87 5.70
CA PHE A 8 -7.56 -15.15 5.58
C PHE A 8 -7.88 -16.05 6.78
N THR A 9 -9.07 -16.63 6.75
CA THR A 9 -9.64 -17.43 7.85
C THR A 9 -8.81 -18.66 8.19
N SER A 10 -8.15 -19.27 7.21
CA SER A 10 -7.29 -20.45 7.40
C SER A 10 -6.08 -20.19 8.30
N GLN A 11 -5.56 -18.96 8.35
CA GLN A 11 -4.49 -18.55 9.26
C GLN A 11 -4.97 -17.60 10.36
N GLY A 12 -6.28 -17.44 10.53
CA GLY A 12 -6.84 -16.53 11.54
C GLY A 12 -6.46 -15.06 11.36
N ARG A 13 -6.17 -14.61 10.12
CA ARG A 13 -5.80 -13.22 9.84
C ARG A 13 -6.97 -12.43 9.28
N ALA A 14 -7.09 -11.18 9.74
CA ALA A 14 -8.12 -10.25 9.29
C ALA A 14 -7.97 -9.82 7.82
N SER A 15 -6.77 -9.97 7.23
CA SER A 15 -6.48 -9.68 5.83
C SER A 15 -5.45 -10.66 5.29
N VAL A 16 -5.57 -11.00 4.01
CA VAL A 16 -4.50 -11.62 3.22
C VAL A 16 -3.35 -10.59 3.10
N CYS A 17 -2.13 -11.02 3.41
CA CYS A 17 -0.92 -10.22 3.28
C CYS A 17 0.21 -11.07 2.69
N ILE A 18 1.12 -10.44 1.94
CA ILE A 18 2.34 -11.11 1.46
C ILE A 18 3.30 -11.29 2.64
N THR A 19 3.87 -12.48 2.76
CA THR A 19 4.89 -12.82 3.77
C THR A 19 6.03 -13.59 3.12
N ALA A 20 7.14 -13.80 3.85
CA ALA A 20 8.29 -14.53 3.34
C ALA A 20 7.98 -15.96 2.82
N GLN A 21 6.90 -16.58 3.31
CA GLN A 21 6.50 -17.95 2.96
C GLN A 21 5.28 -18.02 2.04
N LEU A 22 4.56 -16.91 1.85
CA LEU A 22 3.31 -16.87 1.12
C LEU A 22 3.25 -15.61 0.27
N TYR A 23 3.23 -15.81 -1.04
CA TYR A 23 2.88 -14.78 -2.00
C TYR A 23 1.44 -15.01 -2.47
N ASP A 24 0.58 -14.04 -2.22
CA ASP A 24 -0.79 -13.99 -2.75
C ASP A 24 -1.01 -12.60 -3.36
N ARG A 25 -1.21 -12.56 -4.68
CA ARG A 25 -1.46 -11.34 -5.47
C ARG A 25 -2.57 -10.48 -4.86
N ARG A 26 -3.62 -11.09 -4.32
CA ARG A 26 -4.80 -10.40 -3.76
C ARG A 26 -4.45 -9.48 -2.58
N ALA A 27 -3.29 -9.70 -1.94
CA ALA A 27 -2.76 -8.80 -0.93
C ALA A 27 -2.42 -7.40 -1.47
N LEU A 28 -2.13 -7.28 -2.76
CA LEU A 28 -1.87 -5.99 -3.43
C LEU A 28 -3.15 -5.20 -3.70
N ASP A 29 -4.30 -5.88 -3.70
CA ASP A 29 -5.63 -5.27 -3.86
C ASP A 29 -6.23 -4.81 -2.51
N ALA A 30 -5.45 -4.85 -1.43
CA ALA A 30 -5.88 -4.41 -0.11
C ALA A 30 -6.22 -2.90 -0.10
N THR A 31 -7.43 -2.57 0.34
CA THR A 31 -7.93 -1.20 0.47
C THR A 31 -7.46 -0.51 1.74
N SER A 32 -7.09 -1.29 2.77
CA SER A 32 -6.58 -0.74 4.02
C SER A 32 -5.08 -0.46 3.93
N ALA A 33 -4.70 0.70 4.44
CA ALA A 33 -3.32 1.18 4.47
C ALA A 33 -2.33 0.21 5.14
N LEU A 34 -2.74 -0.39 6.26
CA LEU A 34 -1.88 -1.26 7.09
C LEU A 34 -1.50 -2.59 6.40
N PRO A 35 -2.45 -3.44 5.96
CA PRO A 35 -2.12 -4.70 5.30
C PRO A 35 -1.38 -4.47 3.98
N LEU A 36 -1.67 -3.38 3.27
CA LEU A 36 -0.97 -3.02 2.05
C LEU A 36 0.49 -2.66 2.33
N THR A 37 0.76 -1.78 3.31
CA THR A 37 2.14 -1.44 3.70
C THR A 37 2.90 -2.68 4.14
N ASN A 38 2.30 -3.53 4.98
CA ASN A 38 2.92 -4.77 5.43
C ASN A 38 3.31 -5.68 4.25
N SER A 39 2.38 -5.87 3.31
CA SER A 39 2.60 -6.69 2.12
C SER A 39 3.72 -6.13 1.23
N LEU A 40 3.74 -4.81 1.00
CA LEU A 40 4.79 -4.14 0.22
C LEU A 40 6.16 -4.22 0.90
N THR A 41 6.23 -4.14 2.23
CA THR A 41 7.48 -4.30 2.98
C THR A 41 8.06 -5.71 2.76
N HIS A 42 7.24 -6.75 2.93
CA HIS A 42 7.69 -8.13 2.69
C HIS A 42 8.00 -8.38 1.21
N LEU A 43 7.20 -7.83 0.29
CA LEU A 43 7.42 -7.97 -1.14
C LEU A 43 8.72 -7.30 -1.60
N THR A 44 9.11 -6.19 -0.99
CA THR A 44 10.39 -5.52 -1.28
C THR A 44 11.57 -6.45 -0.97
N TYR A 45 11.50 -7.15 0.16
CA TYR A 45 12.51 -8.14 0.52
C TYR A 45 12.49 -9.35 -0.43
N LEU A 46 11.31 -9.88 -0.76
CA LEU A 46 11.17 -11.05 -1.63
C LEU A 46 11.59 -10.78 -3.08
N THR A 47 11.25 -9.62 -3.63
CA THR A 47 11.69 -9.21 -4.98
C THR A 47 13.20 -9.04 -5.05
N SER A 48 13.81 -8.60 -3.95
CA SER A 48 15.26 -8.54 -3.81
C SER A 48 15.88 -9.95 -3.82
N THR A 49 15.38 -10.87 -2.98
CA THR A 49 16.08 -12.15 -2.72
C THR A 49 15.66 -13.32 -3.61
N SER A 50 14.44 -13.33 -4.16
CA SER A 50 13.86 -14.50 -4.84
C SER A 50 13.60 -14.25 -6.32
N PRO A 51 14.33 -14.90 -7.25
CA PRO A 51 14.04 -14.82 -8.69
C PRO A 51 12.65 -15.37 -9.03
N ARG A 52 12.23 -16.46 -8.36
CA ARG A 52 10.90 -17.06 -8.54
C ARG A 52 9.77 -16.07 -8.27
N ILE A 53 9.88 -15.24 -7.23
CA ILE A 53 8.86 -14.22 -6.95
C ILE A 53 8.83 -13.15 -8.04
N ARG A 54 9.99 -12.77 -8.59
CA ARG A 54 10.05 -11.82 -9.71
C ARG A 54 9.37 -12.38 -10.96
N GLU A 55 9.58 -13.65 -11.28
CA GLU A 55 8.90 -14.33 -12.39
C GLU A 55 7.38 -14.44 -12.16
N ILE A 56 6.95 -14.81 -10.95
CA ILE A 56 5.52 -14.88 -10.66
C ILE A 56 4.87 -13.51 -10.85
N LEU A 57 5.50 -12.43 -10.36
CA LEU A 57 5.00 -11.05 -10.48
C LEU A 57 4.80 -10.58 -11.92
N THR A 58 5.60 -11.09 -12.88
CA THR A 58 5.47 -10.70 -14.30
C THR A 58 4.40 -11.52 -15.02
N VAL A 59 4.09 -12.73 -14.54
CA VAL A 59 3.11 -13.63 -15.15
C VAL A 59 1.72 -13.42 -14.59
N ASP A 60 1.61 -13.12 -13.30
CA ASP A 60 0.34 -13.10 -12.58
C ASP A 60 -0.37 -11.74 -12.62
N GLY A 61 0.23 -10.72 -13.25
CA GLY A 61 -0.30 -9.36 -13.33
C GLY A 61 -0.01 -8.48 -12.11
N GLY A 62 0.84 -8.92 -11.19
CA GLY A 62 1.21 -8.18 -9.98
C GLY A 62 2.08 -6.97 -10.28
N LEU A 63 2.90 -7.00 -11.35
CA LEU A 63 3.67 -5.85 -11.80
C LEU A 63 2.76 -4.69 -12.25
N GLU A 64 1.69 -4.98 -12.98
CA GLU A 64 0.69 -4.02 -13.42
C GLU A 64 -0.05 -3.41 -12.24
N ALA A 65 -0.34 -4.21 -11.20
CA ALA A 65 -0.92 -3.70 -9.97
C ALA A 65 0.01 -2.70 -9.26
N LEU A 66 1.32 -3.00 -9.19
CA LEU A 66 2.32 -2.07 -8.64
C LEU A 66 2.42 -0.79 -9.47
N VAL A 67 2.50 -0.88 -10.80
CA VAL A 67 2.55 0.29 -11.69
C VAL A 67 1.28 1.13 -11.58
N ARG A 68 0.11 0.49 -11.47
CA ARG A 68 -1.17 1.19 -11.27
C ARG A 68 -1.17 1.97 -9.95
N MET A 69 -0.62 1.40 -8.88
CA MET A 69 -0.47 2.09 -7.59
C MET A 69 0.46 3.31 -7.70
N LEU A 70 1.58 3.17 -8.40
CA LEU A 70 2.51 4.29 -8.65
C LEU A 70 1.84 5.38 -9.47
N LEU A 71 1.10 5.01 -10.52
CA LEU A 71 0.35 5.95 -11.36
C LEU A 71 -0.74 6.66 -10.57
N GLU A 72 -1.46 5.95 -9.69
CA GLU A 72 -2.49 6.54 -8.84
C GLU A 72 -1.92 7.62 -7.93
N PHE A 73 -0.75 7.36 -7.32
CA PHE A 73 -0.06 8.36 -6.50
C PHE A 73 0.38 9.59 -7.30
N CYS A 74 0.89 9.41 -8.52
CA CYS A 74 1.32 10.52 -9.38
C CYS A 74 0.13 11.34 -9.92
N THR A 75 -0.98 10.70 -10.24
CA THR A 75 -2.18 11.36 -10.79
C THR A 75 -3.04 12.02 -9.73
N ARG A 76 -3.08 11.45 -8.52
CA ARG A 76 -3.87 11.92 -7.39
C ARG A 76 -3.06 11.78 -6.10
N PRO A 77 -2.12 12.70 -5.82
CA PRO A 77 -1.34 12.65 -4.60
C PRO A 77 -2.28 12.76 -3.39
N PRO A 78 -2.22 11.82 -2.43
CA PRO A 78 -3.11 11.85 -1.29
C PRO A 78 -2.78 13.04 -0.40
N PRO A 79 -3.81 13.74 0.13
CA PRO A 79 -3.62 14.84 1.05
C PRO A 79 -2.88 14.35 2.32
N PRO A 80 -2.23 15.26 3.07
CA PRO A 80 -1.52 14.90 4.30
C PRO A 80 -2.48 14.25 5.31
N GLU A 81 -2.36 12.93 5.44
CA GLU A 81 -3.21 12.09 6.28
C GLU A 81 -2.71 12.08 7.73
N ASN A 82 -3.62 12.26 8.68
CA ASN A 82 -3.30 12.20 10.11
C ASN A 82 -2.90 10.75 10.48
N PRO A 83 -1.74 10.50 11.12
CA PRO A 83 -1.27 9.14 11.46
C PRO A 83 -2.24 8.34 12.35
N ARG A 84 -3.18 9.02 13.03
CA ARG A 84 -4.24 8.35 13.80
C ARG A 84 -5.23 7.60 12.91
N HIS A 85 -5.47 8.04 11.68
CA HIS A 85 -6.25 7.30 10.68
C HIS A 85 -5.54 6.00 10.29
N PHE A 86 -4.22 6.07 10.09
CA PHE A 86 -3.41 4.93 9.67
C PHE A 86 -3.49 3.76 10.66
N TYR A 87 -3.45 4.04 11.97
CA TYR A 87 -3.51 3.02 13.01
C TYR A 87 -4.93 2.70 13.51
N GLY A 88 -5.97 3.33 12.96
CA GLY A 88 -7.34 3.15 13.46
C GLY A 88 -7.54 3.63 14.91
N LEU A 89 -6.74 4.60 15.37
CA LEU A 89 -6.77 5.13 16.74
C LEU A 89 -7.77 6.28 16.92
N ILE A 90 -8.76 6.35 16.02
CA ILE A 90 -9.79 7.38 16.04
C ILE A 90 -11.02 6.85 16.76
N PRO A 91 -11.51 7.56 17.80
CA PRO A 91 -12.73 7.19 18.47
C PRO A 91 -13.92 7.18 17.51
N PRO A 92 -14.84 6.20 17.65
CA PRO A 92 -16.07 6.18 16.85
C PRO A 92 -16.87 7.47 17.10
N GLY A 93 -17.05 8.28 16.05
CA GLY A 93 -17.80 9.56 16.11
C GLY A 93 -17.00 10.82 15.76
N GLN A 94 -15.66 10.80 15.82
CA GLN A 94 -14.83 11.91 15.30
C GLN A 94 -14.58 11.84 13.79
N ASP A 95 -15.14 10.82 13.12
CA ASP A 95 -14.90 10.58 11.69
C ASP A 95 -15.36 11.73 10.79
N ILE A 96 -16.55 12.23 11.16
CA ILE A 96 -17.26 13.29 10.46
C ILE A 96 -16.54 14.63 10.63
N ALA A 97 -15.89 14.84 11.79
CA ALA A 97 -15.16 16.07 12.09
C ALA A 97 -13.85 16.16 11.31
N TYR A 98 -13.10 15.04 11.18
CA TYR A 98 -11.87 15.03 10.39
C TYR A 98 -12.15 15.16 8.89
N ARG A 99 -13.21 14.50 8.38
CA ARG A 99 -13.57 14.58 6.95
C ARG A 99 -13.95 15.99 6.55
N ARG A 100 -14.47 16.78 7.49
CA ARG A 100 -14.78 18.21 7.29
C ARG A 100 -13.52 19.08 7.28
N VAL A 101 -12.46 18.72 8.02
CA VAL A 101 -11.16 19.39 7.98
C VAL A 101 -10.44 19.13 6.65
N GLU A 102 -10.64 17.96 6.05
CA GLU A 102 -10.13 17.59 4.72
C GLU A 102 -10.68 18.49 3.58
N ALA A 103 -11.79 19.18 3.82
CA ALA A 103 -12.40 20.13 2.87
C ALA A 103 -11.79 21.54 2.91
N GLN A 104 -10.85 21.83 3.82
CA GLN A 104 -10.25 23.16 3.96
C GLN A 104 -8.86 23.20 3.32
N PRO A 105 -8.57 24.13 2.38
CA PRO A 105 -7.27 24.19 1.72
C PRO A 105 -6.18 24.50 2.75
N PRO A 106 -5.05 23.75 2.76
CA PRO A 106 -4.02 23.92 3.77
C PRO A 106 -3.32 25.28 3.60
N PRO A 107 -3.08 26.02 4.69
CA PRO A 107 -2.15 27.13 4.66
C PRO A 107 -0.73 26.58 4.39
N ARG A 108 -0.08 27.02 3.30
CA ARG A 108 1.35 26.74 3.02
C ARG A 108 2.18 27.90 3.59
N PRO A 109 3.48 27.73 3.98
CA PRO A 109 4.44 26.75 3.43
C PRO A 109 5.46 26.15 4.44
N HIS A 110 5.45 24.83 4.68
CA HIS A 110 6.66 24.09 5.13
C HIS A 110 6.59 22.55 5.05
N PHE A 111 5.43 21.95 4.81
CA PHE A 111 5.30 20.49 4.74
C PHE A 111 5.23 19.99 3.28
N PRO A 112 5.82 18.83 2.95
CA PRO A 112 5.77 18.28 1.60
C PRO A 112 4.31 18.10 1.15
N PRO A 113 4.01 18.24 -0.15
CA PRO A 113 2.65 18.29 -0.68
C PRO A 113 1.88 16.95 -0.65
N PHE A 114 2.40 15.93 0.04
CA PHE A 114 1.90 14.55 0.05
C PHE A 114 2.06 13.93 1.44
N SER A 115 1.20 12.97 1.80
CA SER A 115 1.30 12.29 3.10
C SER A 115 2.54 11.38 3.19
N ALA A 116 3.27 11.49 4.30
CA ALA A 116 4.48 10.68 4.53
C ALA A 116 4.21 9.15 4.47
N PRO A 117 3.10 8.62 5.03
CA PRO A 117 2.78 7.20 4.90
C PRO A 117 2.48 6.77 3.46
N ALA A 118 1.85 7.64 2.65
CA ALA A 118 1.62 7.32 1.25
C ALA A 118 2.89 7.37 0.42
N ALA A 119 3.76 8.35 0.66
CA ALA A 119 5.07 8.40 0.04
C ALA A 119 5.90 7.16 0.37
N HIS A 120 5.82 6.67 1.61
CA HIS A 120 6.49 5.42 2.00
C HIS A 120 5.98 4.22 1.19
N ARG A 121 4.66 4.07 1.04
CA ARG A 121 4.07 3.00 0.20
C ARG A 121 4.50 3.12 -1.26
N PHE A 122 4.50 4.35 -1.80
CA PHE A 122 5.01 4.62 -3.15
C PHE A 122 6.46 4.15 -3.31
N SER A 123 7.34 4.51 -2.37
CA SER A 123 8.74 4.09 -2.39
C SER A 123 8.90 2.58 -2.33
N LEU A 124 8.13 1.88 -1.49
CA LEU A 124 8.16 0.41 -1.41
C LEU A 124 7.69 -0.23 -2.73
N ALA A 125 6.58 0.24 -3.30
CA ALA A 125 6.08 -0.26 -4.58
C ALA A 125 7.07 -0.01 -5.72
N PHE A 126 7.67 1.19 -5.75
CA PHE A 126 8.67 1.54 -6.75
C PHE A 126 9.91 0.64 -6.61
N GLN A 127 10.38 0.41 -5.39
CA GLN A 127 11.50 -0.49 -5.12
C GLN A 127 11.21 -1.92 -5.60
N CYS A 128 9.98 -2.43 -5.41
CA CYS A 128 9.58 -3.74 -5.92
C CYS A 128 9.70 -3.81 -7.45
N VAL A 129 9.19 -2.81 -8.17
CA VAL A 129 9.28 -2.73 -9.64
C VAL A 129 10.73 -2.66 -10.11
N VAL A 130 11.55 -1.82 -9.47
CA VAL A 130 12.97 -1.70 -9.79
C VAL A 130 13.69 -3.02 -9.56
N ASN A 131 13.44 -3.70 -8.44
CA ASN A 131 14.04 -5.01 -8.15
C ASN A 131 13.71 -6.04 -9.23
N VAL A 132 12.49 -6.03 -9.78
CA VAL A 132 12.12 -6.89 -10.91
C VAL A 132 12.95 -6.57 -12.16
N GLY A 133 13.07 -5.28 -12.51
CA GLY A 133 13.78 -4.85 -13.72
C GLY A 133 15.30 -4.98 -13.66
N VAL A 134 15.94 -4.74 -12.50
CA VAL A 134 17.41 -4.68 -12.40
C VAL A 134 18.07 -6.00 -12.02
N ARG A 135 17.34 -6.92 -11.36
CA ARG A 135 17.92 -8.19 -10.89
C ARG A 135 17.73 -9.37 -11.83
N GLY A 136 16.99 -9.21 -12.93
CA GLY A 136 16.71 -10.27 -13.90
C GLY A 136 15.95 -11.45 -13.31
N SER A 137 15.44 -12.32 -14.19
CA SER A 137 14.93 -13.66 -13.83
C SER A 137 16.10 -14.60 -13.60
#